data_AF-A0A3Q4MS57-F1
#
_entry.id   AF-A0A3Q4MS57-F1
#
_cell.length_a   1.000
_cell.length_b   1.000
_cell.length_c   1.000
_cell.angle_alpha   90.00
_cell.angle_beta   90.00
_cell.angle_gamma   90.00
#
_symmetry.space_group_name_H-M   'P 1'
#
loop_
_entity.id
_entity.type
_entity.pdbx_description
1 polymer ?
#
loop_
_entity_poly.entity_id
_entity_poly.type
_entity_poly.pdbx_seq_one_letter_code
_entity_poly.pdbx_strand_id
1 'polypeptide(L)'
;PVLELILAMIEKLSVLRATKALQCNRCVPITAGGSCFNKVETLQYEFSLCSFAGYSYFKRCMRRADAFALKSISSYNVFTCTDDRCN
;
A
#
# COMPACT_ATOMS: atom_id res chain seq x y z
N PRO A 1 29.09 -18.13 -23.46
CA PRO A 1 28.61 -16.84 -24.01
C PRO A 1 27.13 -16.53 -23.76
N VAL A 2 26.20 -17.47 -24.02
CA VAL A 2 24.76 -17.25 -23.81
C VAL A 2 24.38 -17.23 -22.32
N LEU A 3 25.02 -18.07 -21.50
CA LEU A 3 24.74 -18.14 -20.06
C LEU A 3 25.07 -16.82 -19.32
N GLU A 4 26.22 -16.20 -19.66
CA GLU A 4 26.63 -14.88 -19.14
C GLU A 4 25.63 -13.77 -19.52
N LEU A 5 25.08 -13.83 -20.74
CA LEU A 5 24.05 -12.89 -21.19
C LEU A 5 22.74 -13.08 -20.42
N ILE A 6 22.32 -14.32 -20.16
CA ILE A 6 21.12 -14.61 -19.38
C ILE A 6 21.30 -14.13 -17.93
N LEU A 7 22.47 -14.37 -17.32
CA LEU A 7 22.76 -13.92 -15.95
C LEU A 7 22.73 -12.40 -15.84
N ALA A 8 23.36 -11.69 -16.78
CA ALA A 8 23.34 -10.23 -16.84
C ALA A 8 21.93 -9.63 -17.05
N MET A 9 21.04 -10.32 -17.78
CA MET A 9 19.65 -9.89 -17.94
C MET A 9 18.84 -10.09 -16.65
N ILE A 10 19.05 -11.19 -15.93
CA ILE A 10 18.38 -11.46 -14.65
C ILE A 10 18.81 -10.44 -13.59
N GLU A 11 20.09 -10.08 -13.57
CA GLU A 11 20.66 -9.12 -12.62
C GLU A 11 20.19 -7.67 -12.89
N LYS A 12 20.04 -7.28 -14.16
CA LYS A 12 19.40 -6.00 -14.52
C LYS A 12 17.91 -5.97 -14.18
N LEU A 13 17.21 -7.09 -14.32
CA LEU A 13 15.79 -7.20 -14.01
C LEU A 13 15.52 -7.11 -12.49
N SER A 14 16.42 -7.63 -11.66
CA SER A 14 16.30 -7.54 -10.19
C SER A 14 16.52 -6.12 -9.67
N VAL A 15 17.44 -5.34 -10.27
CA VAL A 15 17.65 -3.92 -9.92
C VAL A 15 16.46 -3.04 -10.32
N LEU A 16 15.79 -3.35 -11.44
CA LEU A 16 14.59 -2.61 -11.88
C LEU A 16 13.37 -2.85 -10.98
N ARG A 17 13.36 -3.97 -10.22
CA ARG A 17 12.34 -4.29 -9.21
C ARG A 17 12.61 -3.67 -7.85
N ALA A 18 13.42 -2.60 -7.77
CA ALA A 18 13.39 -1.71 -6.62
C ALA A 18 12.01 -0.99 -6.59
N THR A 19 10.98 -1.72 -6.15
CA THR A 19 9.65 -1.18 -5.93
C THR A 19 9.78 -0.02 -4.97
N LYS A 20 9.49 1.19 -5.43
CA LYS A 20 9.47 2.38 -4.58
C LYS A 20 8.55 2.06 -3.40
N ALA A 21 9.11 2.02 -2.19
CA ALA A 21 8.36 1.63 -1.01
C ALA A 21 7.36 2.74 -0.67
N LEU A 22 6.08 2.49 -0.93
CA LEU A 22 5.02 3.47 -0.69
C LEU A 22 4.88 3.72 0.82
N GLN A 23 4.81 4.99 1.20
CA GLN A 23 4.54 5.42 2.57
C GLN A 23 3.10 5.90 2.70
N CYS A 24 2.37 5.44 3.71
CA CYS A 24 1.02 5.93 4.02
C CYS A 24 0.90 6.32 5.48
N ASN A 25 -0.06 7.20 5.76
CA ASN A 25 -0.48 7.46 7.13
C ASN A 25 -1.26 6.25 7.64
N ARG A 26 -0.86 5.75 8.80
CA ARG A 26 -1.49 4.65 9.51
C ARG A 26 -2.12 5.15 10.78
N CYS A 27 -3.43 4.98 10.85
CA CYS A 27 -4.21 5.09 12.06
C CYS A 27 -5.25 3.98 11.94
N VAL A 28 -5.27 3.03 12.87
CA VAL A 28 -6.31 2.01 12.94
C VAL A 28 -6.55 1.78 14.42
N PRO A 29 -7.68 2.27 14.97
CA PRO A 29 -8.00 2.05 16.37
C PRO A 29 -8.08 0.55 16.68
N ILE A 30 -7.58 0.16 17.85
CA ILE A 30 -7.64 -1.24 18.32
C ILE A 30 -9.09 -1.62 18.66
N THR A 31 -9.88 -0.64 19.09
CA THR A 31 -11.28 -0.78 19.47
C THR A 31 -12.19 -0.01 18.52
N ALA A 32 -13.40 -0.54 18.28
CA ALA A 32 -14.41 0.18 17.51
C ALA A 32 -14.75 1.52 18.19
N GLY A 33 -14.78 2.61 17.41
CA GLY A 33 -15.00 3.97 17.93
C GLY A 33 -13.81 4.56 18.69
N GLY A 34 -12.70 3.84 18.84
CA GLY A 34 -11.48 4.36 19.46
C GLY A 34 -10.76 5.40 18.60
N SER A 35 -9.73 6.01 19.18
CA SER A 35 -8.84 6.92 18.50
C SER A 35 -7.43 6.33 18.35
N CYS A 36 -6.64 6.93 17.49
CA CYS A 36 -5.23 6.64 17.34
C CYS A 36 -4.47 7.89 16.92
N PHE A 37 -3.15 7.84 17.07
CA PHE A 37 -2.25 8.83 16.49
C PHE A 37 -1.77 8.34 15.14
N ASN A 38 -1.64 9.26 14.17
CA ASN A 38 -1.05 8.96 12.88
C ASN A 38 0.40 8.48 13.06
N LYS A 39 0.70 7.34 12.47
CA LYS A 39 2.05 6.81 12.27
C LYS A 39 2.33 6.71 10.78
N VAL A 40 3.59 6.56 10.39
CA VAL A 40 3.93 6.24 9.00
C VAL A 40 4.11 4.73 8.87
N GLU A 41 3.42 4.13 7.91
CA GLU A 41 3.59 2.73 7.53
C GLU A 41 4.21 2.67 6.13
N THR A 42 5.23 1.83 5.97
CA THR A 42 5.91 1.61 4.69
C THR A 42 5.59 0.21 4.21
N LEU A 43 5.03 0.07 3.01
CA LEU A 43 4.77 -1.23 2.40
C LEU A 43 5.68 -1.46 1.19
N GLN A 44 6.49 -2.53 1.26
CA GLN A 44 7.34 -3.00 0.17
C GLN A 44 6.65 -4.09 -0.67
N TYR A 45 5.36 -3.92 -0.96
CA TYR A 45 4.63 -4.86 -1.82
C TYR A 45 4.38 -4.21 -3.18
N GLU A 46 4.48 -4.99 -4.25
CA GLU A 46 3.97 -4.56 -5.54
C GLU A 46 2.47 -4.25 -5.43
N PHE A 47 2.05 -3.13 -6.04
CA PHE A 47 0.67 -2.67 -6.08
C PHE A 47 0.06 -2.28 -4.72
N SER A 48 0.89 -1.83 -3.77
CA SER A 48 0.39 -1.14 -2.57
C SER A 48 -0.22 0.21 -2.92
N LEU A 49 -1.21 0.63 -2.12
CA LEU A 49 -1.83 1.94 -2.18
C LEU A 49 -2.16 2.42 -0.76
N CYS A 50 -2.38 3.72 -0.60
CA CYS A 50 -2.88 4.29 0.64
C CYS A 50 -4.40 4.24 0.65
N SER A 51 -4.97 3.83 1.79
CA SER A 51 -6.42 3.72 1.99
C SER A 51 -6.87 4.54 3.19
N PHE A 52 -8.06 5.11 3.12
CA PHE A 52 -8.71 5.78 4.24
C PHE A 52 -10.23 5.71 4.13
N ALA A 53 -10.93 5.80 5.26
CA ALA A 53 -12.39 5.92 5.29
C ALA A 53 -12.80 7.27 5.86
N GLY A 54 -13.14 8.25 4.99
CA GLY A 54 -13.69 9.56 5.37
C GLY A 54 -13.03 10.25 6.58
N TYR A 55 -13.84 10.93 7.42
CA TYR A 55 -13.41 11.54 8.69
C TYR A 55 -13.09 10.53 9.81
N SER A 56 -12.90 9.25 9.48
CA SER A 56 -12.61 8.22 10.49
C SER A 56 -11.11 8.09 10.75
N TYR A 57 -10.81 7.48 11.90
CA TYR A 57 -9.45 7.08 12.25
C TYR A 57 -8.92 5.91 11.41
N PHE A 58 -9.64 5.37 10.42
CA PHE A 58 -9.18 4.24 9.62
C PHE A 58 -8.38 4.70 8.41
N LYS A 59 -7.06 4.62 8.52
CA LYS A 59 -6.05 4.96 7.50
C LYS A 59 -4.94 3.92 7.52
N ARG A 60 -4.53 3.39 6.36
CA ARG A 60 -3.40 2.45 6.27
C ARG A 60 -2.93 2.22 4.84
N CYS A 61 -1.73 1.66 4.70
CA CYS A 61 -1.36 0.96 3.48
C CYS A 61 -2.24 -0.27 3.26
N MET A 62 -2.55 -0.57 2.00
CA MET A 62 -3.35 -1.73 1.61
C MET A 62 -2.92 -2.25 0.24
N ARG A 63 -3.10 -3.55 -0.02
CA ARG A 63 -2.94 -4.10 -1.38
C ARG A 63 -4.11 -3.64 -2.24
N ARG A 64 -3.87 -3.34 -3.52
CA ARG A 64 -4.92 -2.91 -4.44
C ARG A 64 -6.11 -3.88 -4.51
N ALA A 65 -5.85 -5.19 -4.45
CA ALA A 65 -6.90 -6.22 -4.45
C ALA A 65 -7.82 -6.13 -3.23
N ASP A 66 -7.26 -5.96 -2.04
CA ASP A 66 -8.03 -5.84 -0.78
C ASP A 66 -8.89 -4.56 -0.80
N ALA A 67 -8.34 -3.46 -1.32
CA ALA A 67 -9.08 -2.21 -1.45
C ALA A 67 -10.24 -2.32 -2.45
N PHE A 68 -10.05 -3.04 -3.56
CA PHE A 68 -11.12 -3.33 -4.51
C PHE A 68 -12.23 -4.19 -3.88
N ALA A 69 -11.85 -5.23 -3.13
CA ALA A 69 -12.80 -6.06 -2.40
C ALA A 69 -13.61 -5.22 -1.38
N LEU A 70 -12.96 -4.34 -0.61
CA LEU A 70 -13.65 -3.46 0.32
C LEU A 70 -14.60 -2.48 -0.36
N LYS A 71 -14.20 -1.89 -1.50
CA LYS A 71 -15.08 -1.00 -2.28
C LYS A 71 -16.31 -1.70 -2.85
N SER A 72 -16.24 -3.01 -3.07
CA SER A 72 -17.39 -3.80 -3.54
C SER A 72 -18.47 -4.01 -2.49
N ILE A 73 -18.15 -3.78 -1.20
CA ILE A 73 -19.09 -3.87 -0.10
C ILE A 73 -19.71 -2.48 0.12
N SER A 74 -21.00 -2.33 -0.20
CA SER A 74 -21.70 -1.03 -0.22
C SER A 74 -21.73 -0.28 1.11
N SER A 75 -21.51 -0.97 2.24
CA SER A 75 -21.48 -0.38 3.58
C SER A 75 -20.14 0.29 3.93
N TYR A 76 -19.09 0.11 3.13
CA TYR A 76 -17.76 0.67 3.40
C TYR A 76 -17.40 1.82 2.45
N ASN A 77 -17.25 3.01 3.00
CA ASN A 77 -16.83 4.21 2.26
C ASN A 77 -15.29 4.34 2.26
N VAL A 78 -14.62 3.53 1.44
CA VAL A 78 -13.14 3.45 1.37
C VAL A 78 -12.62 4.22 0.17
N PHE A 79 -11.73 5.17 0.43
CA PHE A 79 -10.99 5.96 -0.55
C PHE A 79 -9.56 5.46 -0.66
N THR A 80 -8.96 5.66 -1.83
CA THR A 80 -7.62 5.15 -2.17
C THR A 80 -6.83 6.13 -2.99
N CYS A 81 -5.52 6.22 -2.76
CA CYS A 81 -4.59 7.06 -3.51
C CYS A 81 -3.20 6.39 -3.57
N THR A 82 -2.33 6.82 -4.49
CA THR A 82 -1.05 6.13 -4.81
C THR A 82 0.20 6.96 -4.51
N ASP A 83 0.03 8.20 -4.05
CA ASP A 83 1.14 9.06 -3.67
C ASP A 83 1.53 8.87 -2.21
N ASP A 84 2.77 9.23 -1.85
CA ASP A 84 3.24 9.09 -0.48
C ASP A 84 2.40 9.97 0.48
N ARG A 85 1.84 9.33 1.51
CA ARG A 85 1.09 9.94 2.62
C ARG A 85 -0.14 10.75 2.18
N CYS A 86 -0.77 10.37 1.07
CA CYS A 86 -1.96 11.04 0.55
C CYS A 86 -3.26 10.77 1.36
N ASN A 87 -3.25 9.81 2.30
CA ASN A 87 -4.42 9.34 3.04
C ASN A 87 -4.55 9.88 4.47
#